data_AF-A0A6G0YQ48-F1
#
_entry.id   AF-A0A6G0YQ48-F1
#
_cell.length_a   1.000
_cell.length_b   1.000
_cell.length_c   1.000
_cell.angle_alpha   90.00
_cell.angle_beta   90.00
_cell.angle_gamma   90.00
#
_symmetry.space_group_name_H-M   'P 1'
#
loop_
_entity.id
_entity.type
_entity.pdbx_description
1 polymer ?
#
loop_
_entity_poly.entity_id
_entity_poly.type
_entity_poly.pdbx_seq_one_letter_code
_entity_poly.pdbx_strand_id
1 'polypeptide(L)' 'MYVIIYNNTSEPIKVVINRGLMSKNAKYTPAIRSFALTLQFYSAKEYSFVRKMFKNLMPHPATLKKIENQDLHVKPLLQ' A
#
# COMPACT_ATOMS: atom_id res chain seq x y z
N MET A 1 21.21 -3.29 14.81
CA MET A 1 21.02 -3.96 13.49
C MET A 1 20.16 -3.13 12.53
N TYR A 2 18.92 -2.74 12.89
CA TYR A 2 18.02 -1.97 12.01
C TYR A 2 18.55 -0.60 11.53
N VAL A 3 19.29 0.11 12.39
CA VAL A 3 19.86 1.44 12.06
C VAL A 3 20.92 1.37 10.96
N ILE A 4 21.72 0.29 10.92
CA ILE A 4 22.78 0.11 9.91
C ILE A 4 22.16 -0.17 8.54
N ILE A 5 21.10 -0.99 8.48
CA ILE A 5 20.37 -1.28 7.24
C ILE A 5 19.67 -0.02 6.72
N TYR A 6 19.05 0.77 7.59
CA TYR A 6 18.37 2.00 7.19
C TYR A 6 19.31 3.02 6.52
N ASN A 7 20.50 3.20 7.09
CA ASN A 7 21.44 4.21 6.60
C ASN A 7 22.16 3.81 5.30
N ASN A 8 22.20 2.51 4.97
CA ASN A 8 22.99 1.97 3.85
C ASN A 8 22.14 1.36 2.73
N THR A 9 20.82 1.64 2.72
CA THR A 9 19.88 1.15 1.70
C THR A 9 19.29 2.29 0.89
N SER A 10 18.77 1.97 -0.30
CA SER A 10 18.14 2.95 -1.20
C SER A 10 16.81 3.47 -0.63
N GLU A 11 16.41 4.68 -1.04
CA GLU A 11 15.16 5.31 -0.58
C GLU A 11 13.90 4.43 -0.69
N PRO A 12 13.68 3.63 -1.76
CA PRO A 12 12.54 2.72 -1.82
C PRO A 12 12.53 1.70 -0.67
N ILE A 13 13.70 1.19 -0.30
CA ILE A 13 13.86 0.22 0.78
C ILE A 13 13.62 0.88 2.14
N LYS A 14 14.11 2.12 2.33
CA LYS A 14 13.82 2.90 3.54
C LYS A 14 12.32 3.12 3.75
N VAL A 15 11.56 3.40 2.69
CA VAL A 15 10.09 3.56 2.75
C VAL A 15 9.39 2.26 3.19
N VAL A 16 9.81 1.12 2.64
CA VAL A 16 9.25 -0.20 3.00
C VAL A 16 9.56 -0.55 4.46
N ILE A 17 10.80 -0.34 4.89
CA ILE A 17 11.26 -0.60 6.26
C ILE A 17 10.50 0.30 7.26
N ASN A 18 10.40 1.61 6.99
CA ASN A 18 9.65 2.54 7.84
C ASN A 18 8.17 2.16 8.00
N ARG A 19 7.56 1.64 6.94
CA ARG A 19 6.18 1.14 6.99
C ARG A 19 6.02 -0.15 7.77
N GLY A 20 6.95 -1.09 7.58
CA GLY A 20 6.96 -2.36 8.29
C GLY A 20 7.16 -2.18 9.79
N LEU A 21 7.98 -1.18 10.19
CA LEU A 21 8.48 -1.04 11.55
C LEU A 21 7.91 0.15 12.34
N MET A 22 7.69 1.32 11.73
CA MET A 22 7.66 2.58 12.50
C MET A 22 6.39 3.44 12.37
N SER A 23 5.57 3.34 11.33
CA SER A 23 4.40 4.24 11.22
C SER A 23 3.16 3.60 10.63
N LYS A 24 2.16 3.39 11.50
CA LYS A 24 0.77 3.05 11.13
C LYS A 24 0.09 4.17 10.32
N ASN A 25 0.66 5.39 10.34
CA ASN A 25 0.08 6.60 9.75
C ASN A 25 0.83 7.07 8.49
N ALA A 26 1.84 6.34 8.00
CA ALA A 26 2.55 6.71 6.79
C ALA A 26 1.61 6.67 5.57
N LYS A 27 1.67 7.71 4.71
CA LYS A 27 0.87 7.81 3.49
C LYS A 27 1.25 6.72 2.48
N TYR A 28 0.27 6.09 1.83
CA TYR A 28 0.53 5.09 0.79
C TYR A 28 1.04 5.79 -0.47
N THR A 29 2.08 5.24 -1.09
CA THR A 29 2.58 5.78 -2.35
C THR A 29 1.48 5.65 -3.41
N PRO A 30 1.42 6.54 -4.41
CA PRO A 30 0.42 6.46 -5.48
C PRO A 30 0.37 5.07 -6.15
N ALA A 31 1.52 4.45 -6.38
CA ALA A 31 1.61 3.11 -6.96
C ALA A 31 0.93 2.03 -6.10
N ILE A 32 1.16 2.03 -4.78
CA ILE A 32 0.52 1.06 -3.88
C ILE A 32 -0.99 1.32 -3.76
N ARG A 33 -1.41 2.59 -3.76
CA ARG A 33 -2.84 2.96 -3.75
C ARG A 33 -3.53 2.46 -5.02
N SER A 34 -2.95 2.73 -6.19
CA SER A 34 -3.48 2.27 -7.48
C SER A 34 -3.55 0.76 -7.57
N PHE A 35 -2.48 0.05 -7.19
CA PHE A 35 -2.46 -1.42 -7.16
C PHE A 35 -3.54 -1.99 -6.23
N ALA A 36 -3.65 -1.44 -5.02
CA ALA A 36 -4.62 -1.90 -4.03
C ALA A 36 -6.07 -1.67 -4.47
N LEU A 37 -6.37 -0.50 -5.04
CA LEU A 37 -7.70 -0.20 -5.60
C LEU A 37 -8.03 -1.12 -6.77
N THR A 38 -7.08 -1.32 -7.68
CA THR A 38 -7.25 -2.19 -8.86
C THR A 38 -7.53 -3.62 -8.44
N LEU A 39 -6.71 -4.20 -7.55
CA LEU A 39 -6.89 -5.57 -7.09
C LEU A 39 -8.20 -5.74 -6.31
N GLN A 40 -8.57 -4.77 -5.46
CA GLN A 40 -9.85 -4.79 -4.74
C GLN A 40 -11.05 -4.72 -5.69
N PHE A 41 -10.95 -3.95 -6.78
CA PHE A 41 -11.98 -3.84 -7.81
C PHE A 41 -12.18 -5.17 -8.56
N TYR A 42 -11.10 -5.82 -8.99
CA TYR A 42 -11.19 -7.12 -9.68
C TYR A 42 -11.62 -8.26 -8.76
N SER A 43 -11.07 -8.32 -7.54
CA SER A 43 -11.36 -9.41 -6.59
C SER A 43 -11.05 -9.05 -5.15
N ALA A 44 -12.11 -8.81 -4.37
CA ALA A 44 -11.99 -8.59 -2.92
C ALA A 44 -11.32 -9.76 -2.18
N LYS A 45 -11.50 -10.99 -2.70
CA LYS A 45 -10.91 -12.21 -2.14
C LYS A 45 -9.39 -12.22 -2.34
N GLU A 46 -8.92 -11.91 -3.55
CA GLU A 46 -7.49 -11.83 -3.86
C GLU A 46 -6.83 -10.69 -3.09
N TYR A 47 -7.49 -9.52 -3.03
CA TYR A 47 -7.01 -8.43 -2.20
C TYR A 47 -6.80 -8.85 -0.74
N SER A 48 -7.78 -9.56 -0.16
CA SER A 48 -7.70 -10.05 1.21
C SER A 48 -6.53 -11.03 1.43
N PHE A 49 -6.23 -11.87 0.43
CA PHE A 49 -5.09 -12.79 0.47
C PHE A 49 -3.75 -12.02 0.42
N VAL A 50 -3.58 -11.13 -0.55
CA VAL A 50 -2.35 -10.34 -0.70
C VAL A 50 -2.12 -9.46 0.54
N ARG A 51 -3.19 -8.85 1.08
CA ARG A 51 -3.11 -8.08 2.32
C ARG A 51 -2.60 -8.92 3.51
N LYS A 52 -3.03 -10.19 3.62
CA LYS A 52 -2.52 -11.08 4.68
C LYS A 52 -1.03 -11.35 4.54
N MET A 53 -0.53 -11.49 3.31
CA MET A 53 0.90 -11.68 3.04
C MET A 53 1.74 -10.44 3.35
N PHE A 54 1.27 -9.26 2.94
CA PHE A 54 2.05 -8.02 2.99
C PHE A 54 1.73 -7.12 4.21
N LYS A 55 0.75 -7.51 5.04
CA LYS A 55 0.35 -6.85 6.30
C LYS A 55 0.26 -5.31 6.17
N ASN A 56 1.14 -4.58 6.86
CA ASN A 56 1.13 -3.11 6.96
C ASN A 56 1.61 -2.41 5.68
N LEU A 57 2.16 -3.16 4.72
CA LEU A 57 2.54 -2.63 3.41
C LEU A 57 1.31 -2.38 2.52
N MET A 58 0.18 -3.02 2.82
CA MET A 58 -1.08 -2.80 2.10
C MET A 58 -2.10 -2.00 2.92
N PRO A 59 -2.94 -1.19 2.26
CA PRO A 59 -4.04 -0.49 2.92
C PRO A 59 -5.04 -1.43 3.61
N HIS A 60 -5.71 -0.97 4.66
CA HIS A 60 -6.89 -1.65 5.17
C HIS A 60 -8.07 -1.45 4.19
N PRO A 61 -8.98 -2.43 3.99
CA PRO A 61 -10.15 -2.25 3.13
C PRO A 61 -10.97 -0.99 3.45
N ALA A 62 -11.11 -0.65 4.74
CA ALA A 62 -11.77 0.60 5.15
C ALA A 62 -11.00 1.86 4.71
N THR A 63 -9.66 1.80 4.65
CA THR A 63 -8.80 2.88 4.16
C THR A 63 -8.89 3.03 2.65
N LEU A 64 -9.16 1.95 1.90
CA LEU A 64 -9.35 2.01 0.44
C LEU A 64 -10.50 2.94 0.06
N LYS A 65 -11.63 2.88 0.78
CA LYS A 65 -12.76 3.80 0.55
C LYS A 65 -12.32 5.26 0.68
N LYS A 66 -11.45 5.58 1.64
CA LYS A 66 -10.93 6.95 1.81
C LYS A 66 -9.95 7.34 0.68
N ILE A 67 -9.16 6.39 0.20
CA ILE A 67 -8.20 6.58 -0.89
C ILE A 67 -8.91 6.78 -2.23
N GLU A 68 -9.96 6.02 -2.51
CA GLU A 68 -10.76 6.12 -3.73
C GLU A 68 -11.38 7.52 -3.89
N ASN A 69 -11.89 8.09 -2.79
CA ASN A 69 -12.42 9.45 -2.79
C ASN A 69 -11.33 10.52 -2.99
N GLN A 70 -10.06 10.18 -2.80
CA GLN A 70 -8.93 11.11 -2.92
C GLN A 70 -8.23 11.01 -4.28
N ASP A 71 -8.29 9.86 -4.94
CA ASP A 71 -7.64 9.57 -6.22
C ASP A 71 -8.68 9.37 -7.35
N LEU A 72 -9.68 10.26 -7.44
CA LEU A 72 -10.84 10.25 -8.37
C LEU A 72 -10.55 10.02 -9.87
N HIS A 73 -9.29 9.95 -10.29
CA HIS A 73 -8.85 9.78 -11.69
C HIS A 73 -8.28 8.39 -12.02
N VAL A 74 -8.25 7.43 -11.09
CA VAL A 74 -7.75 6.05 -11.33
C VAL A 74 -8.83 4.98 -11.19
N LYS A 75 -10.03 5.24 -11.72
CA LYS A 75 -10.93 4.11 -12.01
C LYS A 75 -10.31 3.34 -13.18
N PRO A 76 -10.08 2.02 -13.09
CA PRO A 76 -9.70 1.24 -14.26
C PRO A 76 -10.77 1.48 -15.32
N LEU A 77 -10.36 2.03 -16.47
CA LEU A 77 -11.18 2.08 -17.66
C LEU A 77 -11.31 0.64 -18.16
N LEU A 78 -12.22 -0.11 -17.55
CA LEU A 78 -12.80 -1.29 -18.17
C LEU A 78 -14.21 -0.87 -18.59
N GLN A 79 -14.30 -0.50 -19.86
CA GLN A 79 -15.55 -0.50 -20.62
C GLN A 79 -16.06 -1.94 -20.76
#